data_AF-A0A6A6PS85-F1
#
_entry.id   AF-A0A6A6PS85-F1
#
_cell.length_a   1.000
_cell.length_b   1.000
_cell.length_c   1.000
_cell.angle_alpha   90.00
_cell.angle_beta   90.00
_cell.angle_gamma   90.00
#
_symmetry.space_group_name_H-M   'P 1'
#
loop_
_entity.id
_entity.type
_entity.pdbx_description
1 polymer ?
#
loop_
_entity_poly.entity_id
_entity_poly.type
_entity_poly.pdbx_seq_one_letter_code
_entity_poly.pdbx_strand_id
1 'polypeptide(L)'
;MSSSLSLEKLVVQPPITANSIKNFDQSTVARDAEETRIIVHARFPELAGRFLEHKRARGSQHEKSLYATDKTFTWKDLVTRLIEKRPLVFMNGTDHTMLRDGTKPKGRTTTEWDRNGTDEQHLNKYLTLEKYLSYDEIMLGSLIGVSSPSYFINDGNRYNQGQEGKAGTFQPRGVIIGLVGARFERDDRMDSVYMLAKADNPHQDPRLTGIFEDFFGAKRHPEADFDSGMYKGRIRITVDMLLLEADARAKQAAKTAYTYVVGLGLGVWQYHNKQAEYYIDTFATAIEELRLPNTSTIEFAWITAPKACQSRVSRAAEKKDIKVIFSKRNPAEKLANDEELLVLSYAWDGNAFPGNEYWEGSLTASGDPAAACMSTIGELHNPVVNPFTKRITVLGR
;
A
#
# COMPACT_ATOMS: atom_id res chain seq x y z
N MET A 1 9.02 22.54 14.05
CA MET A 1 10.36 22.38 13.44
C MET A 1 10.14 21.73 12.10
N SER A 2 10.33 22.46 11.00
CA SER A 2 10.24 21.88 9.66
C SER A 2 11.32 20.80 9.56
N SER A 3 10.92 19.54 9.37
CA SER A 3 11.91 18.47 9.18
C SER A 3 12.52 18.66 7.80
N SER A 4 13.79 19.07 7.75
CA SER A 4 14.52 19.21 6.49
C SER A 4 14.52 17.87 5.75
N LEU A 5 14.11 17.88 4.48
CA LEU A 5 14.18 16.73 3.59
C LEU A 5 15.65 16.36 3.35
N SER A 6 15.98 15.08 3.42
CA SER A 6 17.36 14.59 3.46
C SER A 6 17.68 13.65 2.30
N LEU A 7 17.82 14.19 1.09
CA LEU A 7 18.17 13.39 -0.08
C LEU A 7 19.56 12.76 0.02
N GLU A 8 20.47 13.41 0.72
CA GLU A 8 21.83 12.95 1.01
C GLU A 8 21.89 11.68 1.87
N LYS A 9 20.80 11.32 2.56
CA LYS A 9 20.73 10.09 3.36
C LYS A 9 20.45 8.83 2.54
N LEU A 10 20.06 8.97 1.27
CA LEU A 10 19.87 7.82 0.39
C LEU A 10 21.22 7.23 -0.01
N VAL A 11 21.45 5.97 0.35
CA VAL A 11 22.63 5.22 -0.11
C VAL A 11 22.49 4.88 -1.59
N VAL A 12 21.32 4.39 -1.99
CA VAL A 12 20.96 4.14 -3.38
C VAL A 12 20.24 5.36 -3.92
N GLN A 13 20.83 6.00 -4.92
CA GLN A 13 20.23 7.18 -5.55
C GLN A 13 19.06 6.78 -6.46
N PRO A 14 18.02 7.63 -6.60
CA PRO A 14 16.96 7.41 -7.57
C PRO A 14 17.54 7.24 -9.00
N PRO A 15 17.03 6.30 -9.81
CA PRO A 15 17.51 6.03 -11.17
C PRO A 15 17.25 7.18 -12.16
N ILE A 16 16.36 8.11 -11.82
CA ILE A 16 16.02 9.29 -12.63
C ILE A 16 15.93 10.52 -11.73
N THR A 17 16.11 11.70 -12.31
CA THR A 17 16.11 12.98 -11.57
C THR A 17 14.97 13.91 -11.96
N ALA A 18 14.26 13.66 -13.07
CA ALA A 18 13.22 14.55 -13.60
C ALA A 18 12.11 14.83 -12.58
N ASN A 19 11.72 13.82 -11.81
CA ASN A 19 10.70 13.87 -10.77
C ASN A 19 11.26 14.19 -9.36
N SER A 20 12.54 14.57 -9.23
CA SER A 20 13.12 14.91 -7.92
C SER A 20 12.49 16.18 -7.36
N ILE A 21 12.21 16.20 -6.06
CA ILE A 21 11.64 17.34 -5.34
C ILE A 21 12.48 18.62 -5.48
N LYS A 22 13.77 18.50 -5.79
CA LYS A 22 14.69 19.62 -6.06
C LYS A 22 14.28 20.45 -7.29
N ASN A 23 13.53 19.87 -8.21
CA ASN A 23 13.12 20.54 -9.46
C ASN A 23 11.84 21.36 -9.32
N PHE A 24 11.21 21.35 -8.14
CA PHE A 24 9.91 22.01 -7.90
C PHE A 24 10.03 23.16 -6.90
N ASP A 25 8.94 23.89 -6.71
CA ASP A 25 8.87 24.96 -5.72
C ASP A 25 9.11 24.39 -4.30
N GLN A 26 10.20 24.82 -3.66
CA GLN A 26 10.65 24.26 -2.39
C GLN A 26 9.67 24.55 -1.24
N SER A 27 8.93 25.65 -1.30
CA SER A 27 7.91 25.96 -0.30
C SER A 27 6.73 24.99 -0.36
N THR A 28 6.32 24.62 -1.58
CA THR A 28 5.26 23.64 -1.81
C THR A 28 5.72 22.24 -1.48
N VAL A 29 6.94 21.86 -1.88
CA VAL A 29 7.55 20.57 -1.48
C VAL A 29 7.62 20.41 0.04
N ALA A 30 7.99 21.45 0.77
CA ALA A 30 8.03 21.41 2.24
C ALA A 30 6.64 21.15 2.84
N ARG A 31 5.59 21.81 2.33
CA ARG A 31 4.21 21.56 2.74
C ARG A 31 3.76 20.15 2.38
N ASP A 32 4.03 19.70 1.15
CA ASP A 32 3.68 18.36 0.68
C ASP A 32 4.31 17.29 1.59
N ALA A 33 5.57 17.48 1.98
CA ALA A 33 6.27 16.61 2.91
C ALA A 33 5.66 16.59 4.32
N GLU A 34 5.31 17.77 4.86
CA GLU A 34 4.62 17.90 6.16
C GLU A 34 3.24 17.26 6.15
N GLU A 35 2.57 17.29 5.00
CA GLU A 35 1.26 16.65 4.76
C GLU A 35 1.34 15.17 4.38
N THR A 36 2.53 14.63 4.13
CA THR A 36 2.72 13.18 3.99
C THR A 36 2.41 12.49 5.31
N ARG A 37 1.57 11.46 5.25
CA ARG A 37 1.12 10.71 6.42
C ARG A 37 0.91 9.23 6.11
N ILE A 38 1.12 8.40 7.12
CA ILE A 38 0.66 7.01 7.11
C ILE A 38 -0.85 7.03 7.40
N ILE A 39 -1.61 6.26 6.65
CA ILE A 39 -3.04 6.03 6.90
C ILE A 39 -3.25 4.58 7.33
N VAL A 40 -4.11 4.40 8.34
CA VAL A 40 -4.50 3.08 8.84
C VAL A 40 -6.01 3.01 9.06
N HIS A 41 -6.60 1.84 8.87
CA HIS A 41 -8.01 1.62 9.16
C HIS A 41 -8.31 1.75 10.67
N ALA A 42 -9.52 2.19 11.05
CA ALA A 42 -9.91 2.42 12.46
C ALA A 42 -9.77 1.20 13.38
N ARG A 43 -9.87 -0.01 12.81
CA ARG A 43 -9.65 -1.28 13.52
C ARG A 43 -8.17 -1.68 13.62
N PHE A 44 -7.26 -1.00 12.93
CA PHE A 44 -5.84 -1.38 12.87
C PHE A 44 -5.12 -1.24 14.23
N PRO A 45 -5.38 -0.20 15.07
CA PRO A 45 -4.77 -0.12 16.39
C PRO A 45 -5.04 -1.35 17.27
N GLU A 46 -6.26 -1.91 17.19
CA GLU A 46 -6.61 -3.14 17.91
C GLU A 46 -5.89 -4.37 17.34
N LEU A 47 -5.87 -4.53 16.01
CA LEU A 47 -5.10 -5.58 15.34
C LEU A 47 -3.63 -5.55 15.77
N ALA A 48 -3.00 -4.37 15.70
CA ALA A 48 -1.61 -4.17 16.07
C ALA A 48 -1.36 -4.44 17.56
N GLY A 49 -2.29 -4.06 18.44
CA GLY A 49 -2.22 -4.39 19.87
C GLY A 49 -2.22 -5.90 20.12
N ARG A 50 -3.20 -6.61 19.55
CA ARG A 50 -3.32 -8.08 19.65
C ARG A 50 -2.11 -8.80 19.03
N PHE A 51 -1.58 -8.29 17.92
CA PHE A 51 -0.34 -8.77 17.32
C PHE A 51 0.84 -8.65 18.29
N LEU A 52 1.05 -7.47 18.89
CA LEU A 52 2.14 -7.24 19.83
C LEU A 52 2.02 -8.13 21.07
N GLU A 53 0.82 -8.27 21.63
CA GLU A 53 0.54 -9.19 22.74
C GLU A 53 0.91 -10.64 22.37
N HIS A 54 0.48 -11.09 21.19
CA HIS A 54 0.80 -12.42 20.69
C HIS A 54 2.32 -12.60 20.57
N LYS A 55 3.03 -11.67 19.93
CA LYS A 55 4.48 -11.75 19.71
C LYS A 55 5.29 -11.67 21.01
N ARG A 56 4.86 -10.86 21.98
CA ARG A 56 5.49 -10.82 23.32
C ARG A 56 5.32 -12.12 24.08
N ALA A 57 4.16 -12.76 23.99
CA ALA A 57 3.90 -14.01 24.70
C ALA A 57 4.55 -15.22 24.01
N ARG A 58 4.46 -15.30 22.68
CA ARG A 58 4.70 -16.53 21.91
C ARG A 58 5.73 -16.40 20.80
N GLY A 59 6.18 -15.19 20.49
CA GLY A 59 7.20 -14.98 19.47
C GLY A 59 8.55 -15.61 19.85
N SER A 60 9.45 -15.61 18.87
CA SER A 60 10.85 -16.03 19.05
C SER A 60 11.58 -15.18 20.09
N GLN A 61 12.79 -15.58 20.47
CA GLN A 61 13.62 -14.74 21.32
C GLN A 61 13.89 -13.36 20.69
N HIS A 62 14.04 -13.29 19.37
CA HIS A 62 14.26 -12.04 18.63
C HIS A 62 13.04 -11.12 18.69
N GLU A 63 11.84 -11.66 18.45
CA GLU A 63 10.58 -10.90 18.50
C GLU A 63 10.29 -10.41 19.92
N LYS A 64 10.47 -11.27 20.92
CA LYS A 64 10.31 -10.89 22.33
C LYS A 64 11.27 -9.78 22.71
N SER A 65 12.54 -9.89 22.32
CA SER A 65 13.55 -8.86 22.59
C SER A 65 13.20 -7.53 21.92
N LEU A 66 12.68 -7.56 20.68
CA LEU A 66 12.28 -6.37 19.93
C LEU A 66 11.02 -5.69 20.51
N TYR A 67 10.02 -6.46 20.93
CA TYR A 67 8.71 -5.90 21.33
C TYR A 67 8.55 -5.72 22.85
N ALA A 68 9.38 -6.37 23.66
CA ALA A 68 9.37 -6.28 25.13
C ALA A 68 10.45 -5.35 25.69
N THR A 69 11.25 -4.69 24.84
CA THR A 69 12.42 -3.90 25.24
C THR A 69 12.06 -2.73 26.17
N ASP A 70 10.82 -2.26 26.15
CA ASP A 70 10.19 -1.58 27.29
C ASP A 70 8.67 -1.55 27.10
N LYS A 71 7.88 -1.28 28.16
CA LYS A 71 6.39 -1.16 28.07
C LYS A 71 5.91 -0.03 27.11
N THR A 72 6.84 0.64 26.44
CA THR A 72 6.64 1.77 25.55
C THR A 72 6.51 1.40 24.08
N PHE A 73 6.85 0.18 23.63
CA PHE A 73 6.67 -0.19 22.21
C PHE A 73 5.18 -0.32 21.89
N THR A 74 4.59 0.70 21.28
CA THR A 74 3.15 0.80 21.02
C THR A 74 2.79 0.33 19.61
N TRP A 75 1.48 0.26 19.33
CA TRP A 75 1.00 0.06 17.95
C TRP A 75 1.50 1.15 16.99
N LYS A 76 1.74 2.39 17.46
CA LYS A 76 2.29 3.47 16.63
C LYS A 76 3.74 3.21 16.27
N ASP A 77 4.52 2.64 17.19
CA ASP A 77 5.91 2.27 16.94
C ASP A 77 5.98 1.08 15.97
N LEU A 78 5.03 0.14 16.08
CA LEU A 78 4.86 -0.89 15.06
C LEU A 78 4.55 -0.28 13.69
N VAL A 79 3.61 0.67 13.59
CA VAL A 79 3.31 1.36 12.31
C VAL A 79 4.52 2.09 11.75
N THR A 80 5.28 2.81 12.58
CA THR A 80 6.56 3.42 12.17
C THR A 80 7.51 2.36 11.59
N ARG A 81 7.68 1.25 12.31
CA ARG A 81 8.54 0.14 11.92
C ARG A 81 8.11 -0.49 10.59
N LEU A 82 6.81 -0.68 10.37
CA LEU A 82 6.25 -1.23 9.13
C LEU A 82 6.57 -0.40 7.90
N ILE A 83 6.96 0.87 8.04
CA ILE A 83 7.43 1.73 6.95
C ILE A 83 8.96 1.75 6.89
N GLU A 84 9.65 1.99 8.00
CA GLU A 84 11.10 2.23 8.03
C GLU A 84 11.95 1.00 7.75
N LYS A 85 11.44 -0.20 8.07
CA LYS A 85 12.22 -1.44 7.99
C LYS A 85 12.02 -2.22 6.69
N ARG A 86 11.40 -1.61 5.68
CA ARG A 86 11.27 -2.23 4.34
C ARG A 86 12.60 -2.18 3.57
N PRO A 87 12.93 -3.18 2.74
CA PRO A 87 13.97 -3.07 1.70
C PRO A 87 13.54 -2.08 0.60
N LEU A 88 14.46 -1.76 -0.32
CA LEU A 88 14.13 -0.94 -1.49
C LEU A 88 13.22 -1.71 -2.45
N VAL A 89 13.58 -2.97 -2.72
CA VAL A 89 12.85 -3.88 -3.61
C VAL A 89 12.42 -5.11 -2.82
N PHE A 90 11.18 -5.53 -3.00
CA PHE A 90 10.62 -6.82 -2.60
C PHE A 90 9.53 -7.19 -3.58
N MET A 91 9.69 -8.27 -4.35
CA MET A 91 8.71 -8.66 -5.37
C MET A 91 8.74 -10.16 -5.68
N ASN A 92 7.70 -10.62 -6.40
CA ASN A 92 7.52 -11.96 -6.98
C ASN A 92 7.59 -13.14 -5.99
N GLY A 93 7.31 -14.36 -6.45
CA GLY A 93 7.29 -15.58 -5.62
C GLY A 93 8.66 -16.05 -5.09
N THR A 94 9.76 -15.46 -5.58
CA THR A 94 11.12 -15.72 -5.08
C THR A 94 11.57 -14.74 -4.00
N ASP A 95 10.67 -13.82 -3.60
CA ASP A 95 10.97 -12.71 -2.68
C ASP A 95 12.25 -11.97 -3.10
N HIS A 96 12.37 -11.68 -4.40
CA HIS A 96 13.52 -10.94 -4.93
C HIS A 96 13.68 -9.63 -4.16
N THR A 97 14.88 -9.39 -3.64
CA THR A 97 15.13 -8.31 -2.68
C THR A 97 16.33 -7.47 -3.07
N MET A 98 16.20 -6.15 -2.90
CA MET A 98 17.32 -5.22 -2.86
C MET A 98 17.25 -4.45 -1.55
N LEU A 99 18.29 -4.59 -0.72
CA LEU A 99 18.40 -3.96 0.59
C LEU A 99 18.60 -2.45 0.47
N ARG A 100 18.41 -1.72 1.59
CA ARG A 100 18.53 -0.25 1.64
C ARG A 100 19.92 0.28 1.30
N ASP A 101 20.94 -0.55 1.45
CA ASP A 101 22.33 -0.24 1.06
C ASP A 101 22.66 -0.63 -0.39
N GLY A 102 21.67 -1.11 -1.15
CA GLY A 102 21.83 -1.57 -2.53
C GLY A 102 22.30 -3.02 -2.67
N THR A 103 22.57 -3.72 -1.56
CA THR A 103 22.91 -5.14 -1.60
C THR A 103 21.76 -5.95 -2.18
N LYS A 104 22.06 -6.79 -3.17
CA LYS A 104 21.15 -7.82 -3.67
C LYS A 104 21.58 -9.18 -3.08
N PRO A 105 20.84 -9.74 -2.11
CA PRO A 105 21.18 -11.04 -1.53
C PRO A 105 21.37 -12.10 -2.62
N LYS A 106 22.42 -12.92 -2.47
CA LYS A 106 22.68 -14.04 -3.39
C LYS A 106 21.99 -15.29 -2.87
N GLY A 107 21.38 -16.08 -3.75
CA GLY A 107 20.74 -17.35 -3.41
C GLY A 107 19.23 -17.25 -3.24
N ARG A 108 18.63 -18.17 -2.48
CA ARG A 108 17.17 -18.21 -2.25
C ARG A 108 16.77 -17.25 -1.13
N THR A 109 16.40 -16.03 -1.49
CA THR A 109 15.94 -14.99 -0.55
C THR A 109 14.72 -15.43 0.26
N THR A 110 13.84 -16.25 -0.32
CA THR A 110 12.67 -16.82 0.35
C THR A 110 13.01 -17.46 1.70
N THR A 111 14.10 -18.24 1.75
CA THR A 111 14.52 -18.93 2.97
C THR A 111 14.98 -17.95 4.06
N GLU A 112 15.69 -16.87 3.70
CA GLU A 112 16.06 -15.87 4.70
C GLU A 112 14.85 -15.11 5.23
N TRP A 113 13.89 -14.77 4.36
CA TRP A 113 12.64 -14.14 4.80
C TRP A 113 11.81 -15.06 5.68
N ASP A 114 11.74 -16.36 5.36
CA ASP A 114 11.02 -17.36 6.16
C ASP A 114 11.62 -17.52 7.57
N ARG A 115 12.94 -17.34 7.70
CA ARG A 115 13.64 -17.40 8.99
C ARG A 115 13.68 -16.06 9.73
N ASN A 116 13.50 -14.93 9.05
CA ASN A 116 13.70 -13.61 9.64
C ASN A 116 12.70 -13.35 10.77
N GLY A 117 13.19 -13.17 11.99
CA GLY A 117 12.36 -13.08 13.19
C GLY A 117 11.98 -14.41 13.84
N THR A 118 12.42 -15.55 13.32
CA THR A 118 12.28 -16.87 13.96
C THR A 118 13.55 -17.24 14.74
N ASP A 119 13.53 -18.33 15.51
CA ASP A 119 14.74 -18.83 16.19
C ASP A 119 15.83 -19.29 15.20
N GLU A 120 15.47 -19.58 13.94
CA GLU A 120 16.42 -19.91 12.86
C GLU A 120 17.08 -18.67 12.21
N GLN A 121 16.75 -17.45 12.63
CA GLN A 121 17.33 -16.23 12.03
C GLN A 121 18.86 -16.22 12.07
N HIS A 122 19.49 -16.89 13.03
CA HIS A 122 20.95 -17.02 13.12
C HIS A 122 21.60 -17.67 11.88
N LEU A 123 20.82 -18.35 11.03
CA LEU A 123 21.25 -18.92 9.75
C LEU A 123 21.21 -17.90 8.59
N ASN A 124 20.62 -16.72 8.79
CA ASN A 124 20.55 -15.68 7.77
C ASN A 124 21.90 -15.00 7.62
N LYS A 125 22.24 -14.64 6.39
CA LYS A 125 23.45 -13.87 6.07
C LYS A 125 23.14 -12.38 5.94
N TYR A 126 21.96 -12.02 5.45
CA TYR A 126 21.62 -10.65 5.08
C TYR A 126 20.52 -10.05 5.96
N LEU A 127 19.48 -10.84 6.29
CA LEU A 127 18.30 -10.35 6.98
C LEU A 127 18.36 -10.58 8.50
N THR A 128 18.10 -9.52 9.26
CA THR A 128 17.81 -9.62 10.70
C THR A 128 16.54 -8.84 11.03
N LEU A 129 15.77 -9.31 12.02
CA LEU A 129 14.54 -8.66 12.46
C LEU A 129 14.77 -7.20 12.91
N GLU A 130 15.94 -6.89 13.47
CA GLU A 130 16.28 -5.51 13.84
C GLU A 130 16.27 -4.55 12.62
N LYS A 131 16.74 -5.05 11.48
CA LYS A 131 16.93 -4.26 10.25
C LYS A 131 15.76 -4.38 9.29
N TYR A 132 15.06 -5.50 9.27
CA TYR A 132 13.99 -5.80 8.31
C TYR A 132 12.79 -6.47 8.97
N LEU A 133 11.64 -6.42 8.30
CA LEU A 133 10.38 -7.00 8.79
C LEU A 133 10.44 -8.54 8.84
N SER A 134 9.70 -9.18 9.74
CA SER A 134 9.35 -10.60 9.61
C SER A 134 8.18 -10.79 8.64
N TYR A 135 7.94 -12.02 8.17
CA TYR A 135 6.81 -12.30 7.27
C TYR A 135 5.43 -11.92 7.87
N ASP A 136 5.27 -12.13 9.17
CA ASP A 136 4.06 -11.75 9.89
C ASP A 136 3.89 -10.21 9.93
N GLU A 137 4.99 -9.46 10.03
CA GLU A 137 4.98 -7.99 9.91
C GLU A 137 4.69 -7.54 8.47
N ILE A 138 5.17 -8.25 7.45
CA ILE A 138 4.86 -7.92 6.05
C ILE A 138 3.35 -7.95 5.81
N MET A 139 2.63 -8.90 6.42
CA MET A 139 1.17 -8.94 6.34
C MET A 139 0.55 -7.67 6.92
N LEU A 140 0.99 -7.21 8.10
CA LEU A 140 0.54 -5.91 8.65
C LEU A 140 0.91 -4.73 7.73
N GLY A 141 2.11 -4.75 7.16
CA GLY A 141 2.60 -3.72 6.24
C GLY A 141 1.75 -3.58 4.98
N SER A 142 1.06 -4.66 4.56
CA SER A 142 0.10 -4.65 3.46
C SER A 142 -1.27 -4.05 3.80
N LEU A 143 -1.53 -3.76 5.09
CA LEU A 143 -2.82 -3.27 5.58
C LEU A 143 -2.77 -1.79 5.99
N ILE A 144 -1.69 -1.10 5.66
CA ILE A 144 -1.50 0.34 5.85
C ILE A 144 -1.20 1.03 4.52
N GLY A 145 -1.40 2.34 4.44
CA GLY A 145 -1.08 3.14 3.26
C GLY A 145 -0.24 4.36 3.58
N VAL A 146 0.31 4.99 2.55
CA VAL A 146 0.96 6.32 2.65
C VAL A 146 0.30 7.26 1.65
N SER A 147 -0.07 8.45 2.11
CA SER A 147 -0.70 9.49 1.30
C SER A 147 0.11 10.78 1.36
N SER A 148 0.32 11.41 0.21
CA SER A 148 0.81 12.79 0.13
C SER A 148 0.22 13.55 -1.05
N PRO A 149 0.06 14.88 -0.94
CA PRO A 149 0.06 15.75 -2.11
C PRO A 149 1.38 15.59 -2.88
N SER A 150 1.36 15.67 -4.19
CA SER A 150 2.56 15.47 -5.01
C SER A 150 2.51 16.27 -6.30
N TYR A 151 3.70 16.57 -6.82
CA TYR A 151 3.86 17.00 -8.21
C TYR A 151 3.81 15.78 -9.12
N PHE A 152 3.20 15.97 -10.29
CA PHE A 152 3.28 15.03 -11.40
C PHE A 152 4.07 15.67 -12.54
N ILE A 153 4.83 14.87 -13.28
CA ILE A 153 5.60 15.33 -14.45
C ILE A 153 5.04 14.83 -15.78
N ASN A 154 4.12 13.86 -15.76
CA ASN A 154 3.43 13.32 -16.93
C ASN A 154 2.07 12.70 -16.51
N ASP A 155 1.38 12.06 -17.45
CA ASP A 155 0.05 11.49 -17.26
C ASP A 155 0.03 10.15 -16.49
N GLY A 156 1.18 9.61 -16.13
CA GLY A 156 1.30 8.37 -15.37
C GLY A 156 1.16 7.09 -16.19
N ASN A 157 1.29 7.15 -17.52
CA ASN A 157 1.29 5.94 -18.34
C ASN A 157 2.33 4.92 -17.82
N ARG A 158 2.03 3.61 -17.92
CA ARG A 158 2.93 2.55 -17.42
C ARG A 158 4.34 2.61 -18.01
N TYR A 159 4.49 3.13 -19.22
CA TYR A 159 5.77 3.24 -19.93
C TYR A 159 6.38 4.64 -19.86
N ASN A 160 5.96 5.48 -18.90
CA ASN A 160 6.36 6.89 -18.86
C ASN A 160 7.87 7.09 -18.58
N GLN A 161 8.53 6.16 -17.88
CA GLN A 161 9.99 6.17 -17.63
C GLN A 161 10.56 7.49 -17.06
N GLY A 162 9.72 8.32 -16.44
CA GLY A 162 10.13 9.64 -15.93
C GLY A 162 10.30 10.71 -16.99
N GLN A 163 9.78 10.49 -18.20
CA GLN A 163 9.79 11.49 -19.26
C GLN A 163 8.75 12.58 -18.96
N GLU A 164 9.13 13.83 -19.16
CA GLU A 164 8.21 14.96 -18.98
C GLU A 164 7.08 14.93 -20.03
N GLY A 165 5.85 15.08 -19.55
CA GLY A 165 4.66 15.19 -20.39
C GLY A 165 4.47 16.59 -20.94
N LYS A 166 3.64 16.72 -21.97
CA LYS A 166 3.26 18.02 -22.52
C LYS A 166 2.37 18.77 -21.51
N ALA A 167 2.74 20.02 -21.19
CA ALA A 167 1.93 20.86 -20.32
C ALA A 167 0.46 20.94 -20.80
N GLY A 168 -0.47 20.79 -19.86
CA GLY A 168 -1.92 20.79 -20.12
C GLY A 168 -2.52 19.43 -20.51
N THR A 169 -1.71 18.39 -20.78
CA THR A 169 -2.25 17.04 -21.06
C THR A 169 -2.39 16.18 -19.80
N PHE A 170 -1.80 16.61 -18.69
CA PHE A 170 -1.83 15.92 -17.40
C PHE A 170 -2.11 16.92 -16.27
N GLN A 171 -2.58 16.41 -15.13
CA GLN A 171 -2.69 17.21 -13.90
C GLN A 171 -1.29 17.48 -13.35
N PRO A 172 -0.87 18.72 -13.11
CA PRO A 172 0.45 19.00 -12.55
C PRO A 172 0.57 18.64 -11.06
N ARG A 173 -0.59 18.51 -10.38
CA ARG A 173 -0.69 18.21 -8.96
C ARG A 173 -1.88 17.32 -8.66
N GLY A 174 -1.76 16.54 -7.59
CA GLY A 174 -2.84 15.75 -7.01
C GLY A 174 -2.42 15.15 -5.67
N VAL A 175 -3.26 14.29 -5.12
CA VAL A 175 -2.90 13.41 -4.01
C VAL A 175 -2.68 12.02 -4.55
N ILE A 176 -1.60 11.38 -4.11
CA ILE A 176 -1.26 10.00 -4.47
C ILE A 176 -1.20 9.16 -3.21
N ILE A 177 -1.83 7.98 -3.28
CA ILE A 177 -1.97 7.07 -2.14
C ILE A 177 -1.40 5.70 -2.53
N GLY A 178 -0.35 5.28 -1.82
CA GLY A 178 0.22 3.94 -1.94
C GLY A 178 -0.60 2.96 -1.12
N LEU A 179 -1.20 1.98 -1.79
CA LEU A 179 -2.05 0.97 -1.18
C LEU A 179 -1.70 -0.42 -1.73
N VAL A 180 -1.86 -1.43 -0.88
CA VAL A 180 -1.47 -2.80 -1.20
C VAL A 180 -2.73 -3.66 -1.40
N GLY A 181 -2.74 -4.47 -2.46
CA GLY A 181 -3.77 -5.48 -2.73
C GLY A 181 -3.41 -6.84 -2.14
N ALA A 182 -4.25 -7.85 -2.39
CA ALA A 182 -3.94 -9.22 -1.97
C ALA A 182 -2.80 -9.82 -2.81
N ARG A 183 -1.83 -10.50 -2.17
CA ARG A 183 -0.67 -11.16 -2.79
C ARG A 183 -0.69 -12.67 -2.52
N PHE A 184 -0.71 -13.46 -3.60
CA PHE A 184 -0.74 -14.94 -3.57
C PHE A 184 0.51 -15.61 -4.18
N GLU A 185 1.60 -14.85 -4.36
CA GLU A 185 2.84 -15.32 -5.03
C GLU A 185 3.55 -16.47 -4.31
N ARG A 186 3.25 -16.70 -3.03
CA ARG A 186 3.82 -17.76 -2.22
C ARG A 186 2.73 -18.49 -1.46
N ASP A 187 2.78 -19.82 -1.49
CA ASP A 187 1.97 -20.67 -0.65
C ASP A 187 2.28 -20.41 0.83
N ASP A 188 1.26 -20.49 1.69
CA ASP A 188 1.39 -20.32 3.14
C ASP A 188 2.05 -18.98 3.57
N ARG A 189 1.96 -17.95 2.74
CA ARG A 189 2.44 -16.60 3.03
C ARG A 189 1.41 -15.55 2.63
N MET A 190 1.44 -14.42 3.32
CA MET A 190 0.57 -13.27 3.01
C MET A 190 -0.90 -13.70 2.90
N ASP A 191 -1.63 -13.21 1.89
CA ASP A 191 -3.04 -13.48 1.70
C ASP A 191 -3.35 -14.97 1.44
N SER A 192 -2.37 -15.76 0.98
CA SER A 192 -2.53 -17.21 0.79
C SER A 192 -2.90 -17.93 2.08
N VAL A 193 -2.37 -17.49 3.23
CA VAL A 193 -2.65 -18.08 4.56
C VAL A 193 -4.15 -18.04 4.88
N TYR A 194 -4.84 -16.99 4.44
CA TYR A 194 -6.22 -16.69 4.84
C TYR A 194 -7.25 -17.13 3.81
N MET A 195 -6.86 -17.22 2.54
CA MET A 195 -7.81 -17.34 1.42
C MET A 195 -7.64 -18.62 0.61
N LEU A 196 -6.49 -19.29 0.66
CA LEU A 196 -6.24 -20.51 -0.10
C LEU A 196 -6.35 -21.76 0.78
N ALA A 197 -6.17 -22.94 0.18
CA ALA A 197 -6.11 -24.21 0.92
C ALA A 197 -5.08 -24.15 2.06
N LYS A 198 -5.46 -24.70 3.22
CA LYS A 198 -4.60 -24.70 4.41
C LYS A 198 -3.36 -25.53 4.14
N ALA A 199 -2.19 -24.99 4.45
CA ALA A 199 -0.94 -25.74 4.43
C ALA A 199 -0.92 -26.83 5.52
N ASP A 200 -0.33 -27.98 5.21
CA ASP A 200 -0.17 -29.08 6.18
C ASP A 200 0.69 -28.65 7.37
N ASN A 201 1.77 -27.89 7.09
CA ASN A 201 2.70 -27.35 8.08
C ASN A 201 2.77 -25.82 7.94
N PRO A 202 1.79 -25.09 8.49
CA PRO A 202 1.75 -23.63 8.37
C PRO A 202 2.89 -23.01 9.19
N HIS A 203 3.56 -22.00 8.63
CA HIS A 203 4.61 -21.30 9.35
C HIS A 203 4.04 -20.27 10.34
N GLN A 204 2.87 -19.71 10.03
CA GLN A 204 2.20 -18.75 10.92
C GLN A 204 1.49 -19.48 12.06
N ASP A 205 1.63 -18.99 13.30
CA ASP A 205 0.86 -19.51 14.44
C ASP A 205 -0.66 -19.40 14.15
N PRO A 206 -1.45 -20.49 14.24
CA PRO A 206 -2.89 -20.45 14.00
C PRO A 206 -3.65 -19.41 14.84
N ARG A 207 -3.16 -19.05 16.02
CA ARG A 207 -3.75 -17.99 16.86
C ARG A 207 -3.55 -16.62 16.26
N LEU A 208 -2.38 -16.38 15.65
CA LEU A 208 -2.13 -15.16 14.91
C LEU A 208 -3.04 -15.08 13.68
N THR A 209 -3.24 -16.22 13.00
CA THR A 209 -4.20 -16.32 11.90
C THR A 209 -5.59 -15.86 12.33
N GLY A 210 -6.09 -16.35 13.46
CA GLY A 210 -7.39 -15.93 14.00
C GLY A 210 -7.49 -14.42 14.34
N ILE A 211 -6.39 -13.78 14.76
CA ILE A 211 -6.35 -12.33 15.00
C ILE A 211 -6.59 -11.55 13.69
N PHE A 212 -6.01 -12.00 12.58
CA PHE A 212 -6.23 -11.37 11.27
C PHE A 212 -7.62 -11.67 10.70
N GLU A 213 -8.14 -12.90 10.86
CA GLU A 213 -9.52 -13.24 10.46
C GLU A 213 -10.54 -12.34 11.16
N ASP A 214 -10.40 -12.13 12.48
CA ASP A 214 -11.23 -11.21 13.24
C ASP A 214 -11.14 -9.77 12.68
N PHE A 215 -9.94 -9.32 12.34
CA PHE A 215 -9.74 -8.00 11.74
C PHE A 215 -10.38 -7.89 10.35
N PHE A 216 -10.35 -8.93 9.53
CA PHE A 216 -11.06 -8.93 8.24
C PHE A 216 -12.58 -9.07 8.40
N GLY A 217 -13.05 -9.53 9.56
CA GLY A 217 -14.49 -9.66 9.84
C GLY A 217 -15.14 -10.83 9.12
N ALA A 218 -14.37 -11.84 8.76
CA ALA A 218 -14.87 -13.10 8.22
C ALA A 218 -13.93 -14.25 8.60
N LYS A 219 -14.38 -15.48 8.37
CA LYS A 219 -13.62 -16.69 8.68
C LYS A 219 -13.49 -17.52 7.42
N ARG A 220 -12.34 -18.17 7.24
CA ARG A 220 -12.14 -19.05 6.09
C ARG A 220 -13.10 -20.24 6.16
N HIS A 221 -13.79 -20.49 5.05
CA HIS A 221 -14.57 -21.69 4.84
C HIS A 221 -13.62 -22.88 4.61
N PRO A 222 -13.71 -23.97 5.39
CA PRO A 222 -12.75 -25.07 5.34
C PRO A 222 -12.51 -25.65 3.94
N GLU A 223 -13.59 -25.78 3.17
CA GLU A 223 -13.63 -26.40 1.84
C GLU A 223 -13.42 -25.42 0.68
N ALA A 224 -13.18 -24.13 0.94
CA ALA A 224 -12.95 -23.18 -0.15
C ALA A 224 -11.52 -23.29 -0.70
N ASP A 225 -11.41 -23.53 -2.01
CA ASP A 225 -10.14 -23.40 -2.74
C ASP A 225 -9.65 -21.96 -2.78
N PHE A 226 -10.59 -21.02 -2.93
CA PHE A 226 -10.39 -19.58 -2.80
C PHE A 226 -11.55 -18.96 -2.01
N ASP A 227 -11.27 -18.46 -0.81
CA ASP A 227 -12.28 -17.87 0.04
C ASP A 227 -12.60 -16.42 -0.36
N SER A 228 -13.69 -16.28 -1.12
CA SER A 228 -14.16 -14.96 -1.58
C SER A 228 -14.61 -14.04 -0.44
N GLY A 229 -15.10 -14.59 0.68
CA GLY A 229 -15.51 -13.80 1.84
C GLY A 229 -14.28 -13.17 2.52
N MET A 230 -13.21 -13.95 2.66
CA MET A 230 -11.93 -13.43 3.16
C MET A 230 -11.27 -12.45 2.23
N TYR A 231 -11.27 -12.73 0.93
CA TYR A 231 -10.79 -11.76 -0.05
C TYR A 231 -11.53 -10.42 0.07
N LYS A 232 -12.87 -10.43 0.10
CA LYS A 232 -13.68 -9.21 0.25
C LYS A 232 -13.39 -8.50 1.59
N GLY A 233 -13.30 -9.23 2.70
CA GLY A 233 -12.97 -8.66 4.01
C GLY A 233 -11.60 -7.97 4.06
N ARG A 234 -10.58 -8.59 3.45
CA ARG A 234 -9.23 -8.01 3.33
C ARG A 234 -9.19 -6.82 2.39
N ILE A 235 -9.86 -6.88 1.24
CA ILE A 235 -9.91 -5.76 0.30
C ILE A 235 -10.69 -4.59 0.90
N ARG A 236 -11.71 -4.86 1.72
CA ARG A 236 -12.52 -3.83 2.37
C ARG A 236 -11.67 -2.87 3.21
N ILE A 237 -10.63 -3.37 3.88
CA ILE A 237 -9.68 -2.54 4.63
C ILE A 237 -9.01 -1.50 3.72
N THR A 238 -8.51 -1.92 2.56
CA THR A 238 -7.84 -1.05 1.59
C THR A 238 -8.83 -0.07 0.94
N VAL A 239 -10.03 -0.53 0.60
CA VAL A 239 -11.08 0.31 0.00
C VAL A 239 -11.53 1.39 0.95
N ASP A 240 -11.79 1.05 2.21
CA ASP A 240 -12.22 2.02 3.22
C ASP A 240 -11.15 3.11 3.43
N MET A 241 -9.87 2.72 3.50
CA MET A 241 -8.77 3.70 3.60
C MET A 241 -8.69 4.62 2.39
N LEU A 242 -8.86 4.10 1.16
CA LEU A 242 -8.82 4.91 -0.06
C LEU A 242 -9.94 5.96 -0.07
N LEU A 243 -11.18 5.52 0.13
CA LEU A 243 -12.36 6.39 0.01
C LEU A 243 -12.39 7.45 1.12
N LEU A 244 -12.06 7.06 2.36
CA LEU A 244 -12.05 8.00 3.49
C LEU A 244 -10.90 9.01 3.39
N GLU A 245 -9.71 8.59 2.94
CA GLU A 245 -8.60 9.53 2.74
C GLU A 245 -8.88 10.49 1.58
N ALA A 246 -9.46 10.00 0.48
CA ALA A 246 -9.84 10.84 -0.65
C ALA A 246 -10.85 11.92 -0.24
N ASP A 247 -11.89 11.53 0.50
CA ASP A 247 -12.88 12.47 1.06
C ASP A 247 -12.23 13.51 1.98
N ALA A 248 -11.39 13.07 2.91
CA ALA A 248 -10.71 13.95 3.86
C ALA A 248 -9.76 14.94 3.16
N ARG A 249 -9.04 14.49 2.13
CA ARG A 249 -8.14 15.32 1.32
C ARG A 249 -8.89 16.35 0.49
N ALA A 250 -10.01 15.97 -0.12
CA ALA A 250 -10.87 16.89 -0.84
C ALA A 250 -11.45 17.97 0.08
N LYS A 251 -11.95 17.58 1.26
CA LYS A 251 -12.38 18.51 2.29
C LYS A 251 -11.28 19.50 2.68
N GLN A 252 -10.07 19.00 2.94
CA GLN A 252 -8.90 19.83 3.29
C GLN A 252 -8.55 20.83 2.18
N ALA A 253 -8.72 20.43 0.92
CA ALA A 253 -8.47 21.27 -0.25
C ALA A 253 -9.65 22.19 -0.63
N ALA A 254 -10.77 22.15 0.11
CA ALA A 254 -12.02 22.83 -0.25
C ALA A 254 -12.50 22.49 -1.68
N LYS A 255 -12.36 21.22 -2.06
CA LYS A 255 -12.73 20.65 -3.36
C LYS A 255 -13.59 19.40 -3.19
N THR A 256 -14.02 18.83 -4.31
CA THR A 256 -14.57 17.46 -4.34
C THR A 256 -13.52 16.46 -4.85
N ALA A 257 -13.56 15.22 -4.38
CA ALA A 257 -12.62 14.18 -4.75
C ALA A 257 -13.03 13.53 -6.08
N TYR A 258 -12.09 13.55 -7.03
CA TYR A 258 -12.05 12.61 -8.13
C TYR A 258 -11.12 11.46 -7.73
N THR A 259 -11.72 10.36 -7.26
CA THR A 259 -10.98 9.19 -6.78
C THR A 259 -10.66 8.25 -7.93
N TYR A 260 -9.39 8.16 -8.31
CA TYR A 260 -8.90 7.28 -9.35
C TYR A 260 -8.41 5.95 -8.76
N VAL A 261 -9.10 4.87 -9.11
CA VAL A 261 -8.92 3.53 -8.59
C VAL A 261 -8.25 2.64 -9.63
N VAL A 262 -7.09 2.09 -9.28
CA VAL A 262 -6.45 1.00 -10.05
C VAL A 262 -6.75 -0.35 -9.42
N GLY A 263 -6.49 -1.43 -10.19
CA GLY A 263 -6.58 -2.79 -9.67
C GLY A 263 -5.47 -3.10 -8.67
N LEU A 264 -5.79 -3.16 -7.38
CA LEU A 264 -4.84 -3.53 -6.33
C LEU A 264 -4.83 -5.05 -6.16
N GLY A 265 -3.74 -5.70 -6.58
CA GLY A 265 -3.60 -7.15 -6.59
C GLY A 265 -4.40 -7.85 -7.70
N LEU A 266 -4.86 -7.12 -8.73
CA LEU A 266 -5.57 -7.69 -9.90
C LEU A 266 -4.66 -7.96 -11.11
N GLY A 267 -3.34 -7.76 -10.95
CA GLY A 267 -2.33 -8.01 -11.97
C GLY A 267 -1.67 -9.37 -11.77
N VAL A 268 -0.33 -9.37 -11.63
CA VAL A 268 0.47 -10.58 -11.37
C VAL A 268 0.04 -11.32 -10.10
N TRP A 269 -0.54 -10.61 -9.13
CA TRP A 269 -1.08 -11.22 -7.91
C TRP A 269 -2.52 -11.73 -8.04
N GLN A 270 -3.12 -11.74 -9.23
CA GLN A 270 -4.44 -12.32 -9.41
C GLN A 270 -4.38 -13.85 -9.36
N TYR A 271 -5.09 -14.45 -8.41
CA TYR A 271 -5.18 -15.92 -8.29
C TYR A 271 -6.47 -16.48 -8.89
N HIS A 272 -7.60 -15.80 -8.66
CA HIS A 272 -8.93 -16.31 -9.04
C HIS A 272 -9.56 -15.48 -10.17
N ASN A 273 -10.30 -16.11 -11.08
CA ASN A 273 -10.90 -15.43 -12.25
C ASN A 273 -11.99 -14.40 -11.88
N LYS A 274 -12.70 -14.61 -10.77
CA LYS A 274 -13.71 -13.66 -10.23
C LYS A 274 -13.15 -12.57 -9.31
N GLN A 275 -11.82 -12.50 -9.13
CA GLN A 275 -11.21 -11.58 -8.18
C GLN A 275 -11.56 -10.11 -8.47
N ALA A 276 -11.59 -9.70 -9.75
CA ALA A 276 -12.01 -8.36 -10.15
C ALA A 276 -13.50 -8.07 -9.85
N GLU A 277 -14.39 -9.07 -9.96
CA GLU A 277 -15.79 -8.94 -9.55
C GLU A 277 -15.90 -8.72 -8.04
N TYR A 278 -15.20 -9.53 -7.24
CA TYR A 278 -15.20 -9.38 -5.79
C TYR A 278 -14.62 -8.04 -5.32
N TYR A 279 -13.59 -7.55 -6.01
CA TYR A 279 -13.00 -6.23 -5.77
C TYR A 279 -14.04 -5.12 -5.98
N ILE A 280 -14.71 -5.08 -7.13
CA ILE A 280 -15.72 -4.06 -7.44
C ILE A 280 -16.94 -4.17 -6.51
N ASP A 281 -17.40 -5.36 -6.17
CA ASP A 281 -18.50 -5.55 -5.20
C ASP A 281 -18.13 -5.03 -3.80
N THR A 282 -16.85 -5.11 -3.43
CA THR A 282 -16.36 -4.56 -2.16
C THR A 282 -16.44 -3.04 -2.16
N PHE A 283 -16.15 -2.38 -3.28
CA PHE A 283 -16.40 -0.94 -3.45
C PHE A 283 -17.89 -0.60 -3.36
N ALA A 284 -18.77 -1.37 -4.00
CA ALA A 284 -20.20 -1.13 -3.89
C ALA A 284 -20.65 -1.13 -2.41
N THR A 285 -20.24 -2.14 -1.65
CA THR A 285 -20.56 -2.24 -0.21
C THR A 285 -19.95 -1.09 0.60
N ALA A 286 -18.70 -0.71 0.31
CA ALA A 286 -18.03 0.40 0.98
C ALA A 286 -18.74 1.74 0.73
N ILE A 287 -19.09 2.01 -0.53
CA ILE A 287 -19.79 3.23 -0.91
C ILE A 287 -21.15 3.31 -0.22
N GLU A 288 -21.90 2.22 -0.09
CA GLU A 288 -23.19 2.22 0.62
C GLU A 288 -23.03 2.58 2.11
N GLU A 289 -21.98 2.08 2.77
CA GLU A 289 -21.83 2.19 4.22
C GLU A 289 -21.06 3.45 4.68
N LEU A 290 -20.11 3.95 3.89
CA LEU A 290 -19.23 5.06 4.30
C LEU A 290 -19.86 6.44 4.06
N ARG A 291 -19.53 7.43 4.89
CA ARG A 291 -19.92 8.83 4.64
C ARG A 291 -18.86 9.49 3.77
N LEU A 292 -19.22 9.86 2.55
CA LEU A 292 -18.32 10.43 1.54
C LEU A 292 -18.84 11.77 0.98
N PRO A 293 -19.13 12.77 1.83
CA PRO A 293 -19.80 14.01 1.40
C PRO A 293 -18.96 14.90 0.47
N ASN A 294 -17.64 14.68 0.41
CA ASN A 294 -16.71 15.43 -0.42
C ASN A 294 -16.24 14.63 -1.63
N THR A 295 -16.84 13.48 -1.94
CA THR A 295 -16.50 12.69 -3.14
C THR A 295 -17.50 12.97 -4.25
N SER A 296 -17.03 13.39 -5.42
CA SER A 296 -17.87 13.61 -6.61
C SER A 296 -17.78 12.45 -7.59
N THR A 297 -16.59 11.87 -7.77
CA THR A 297 -16.34 10.87 -8.80
C THR A 297 -15.47 9.73 -8.27
N ILE A 298 -15.81 8.50 -8.64
CA ILE A 298 -14.97 7.31 -8.48
C ILE A 298 -14.76 6.69 -9.87
N GLU A 299 -13.52 6.71 -10.34
CA GLU A 299 -13.11 6.13 -11.63
C GLU A 299 -12.35 4.83 -11.42
N PHE A 300 -12.91 3.71 -11.90
CA PHE A 300 -12.24 2.42 -12.00
C PHE A 300 -11.53 2.32 -13.34
N ALA A 301 -10.22 2.55 -13.35
CA ALA A 301 -9.43 2.57 -14.57
C ALA A 301 -8.64 1.28 -14.76
N TRP A 302 -8.63 0.76 -15.98
CA TRP A 302 -7.95 -0.49 -16.36
C TRP A 302 -8.45 -1.74 -15.61
N ILE A 303 -9.62 -1.67 -14.97
CA ILE A 303 -10.28 -2.81 -14.31
C ILE A 303 -11.41 -3.32 -15.20
N THR A 304 -11.34 -4.60 -15.57
CA THR A 304 -12.43 -5.27 -16.30
C THR A 304 -13.30 -6.03 -15.31
N ALA A 305 -14.58 -5.66 -15.21
CA ALA A 305 -15.57 -6.34 -14.38
C ALA A 305 -16.87 -6.58 -15.17
N PRO A 306 -17.64 -7.65 -14.86
CA PRO A 306 -18.92 -7.90 -15.50
C PRO A 306 -19.88 -6.71 -15.39
N LYS A 307 -20.72 -6.48 -16.41
CA LYS A 307 -21.68 -5.35 -16.44
C LYS A 307 -22.60 -5.31 -15.21
N ALA A 308 -23.02 -6.48 -14.71
CA ALA A 308 -23.80 -6.56 -13.49
C ALA A 308 -23.07 -5.97 -12.26
N CYS A 309 -21.76 -6.19 -12.14
CA CYS A 309 -20.93 -5.62 -11.06
C CYS A 309 -20.82 -4.10 -11.21
N GLN A 310 -20.56 -3.63 -12.44
CA GLN A 310 -20.51 -2.20 -12.77
C GLN A 310 -21.82 -1.51 -12.37
N SER A 311 -22.97 -2.10 -12.71
CA SER A 311 -24.28 -1.56 -12.35
C SER A 311 -24.54 -1.53 -10.84
N ARG A 312 -24.08 -2.55 -10.09
CA ARG A 312 -24.21 -2.56 -8.61
C ARG A 312 -23.45 -1.41 -7.96
N VAL A 313 -22.18 -1.21 -8.32
CA VAL A 313 -21.37 -0.12 -7.75
C VAL A 313 -21.89 1.26 -8.18
N SER A 314 -22.35 1.42 -9.43
CA SER A 314 -22.96 2.67 -9.89
C SER A 314 -24.24 3.00 -9.10
N ARG A 315 -25.11 2.01 -8.85
CA ARG A 315 -26.33 2.22 -8.05
C ARG A 315 -26.02 2.57 -6.59
N ALA A 316 -24.99 1.96 -6.00
CA ALA A 316 -24.54 2.30 -4.66
C ALA A 316 -24.08 3.77 -4.58
N ALA A 317 -23.34 4.22 -5.58
CA ALA A 317 -22.80 5.57 -5.69
C ALA A 317 -23.88 6.63 -6.00
N GLU A 318 -24.85 6.30 -6.86
CA GLU A 318 -25.96 7.19 -7.23
C GLU A 318 -26.80 7.62 -6.02
N LYS A 319 -27.00 6.73 -5.03
CA LYS A 319 -27.68 7.06 -3.76
C LYS A 319 -26.97 8.17 -2.95
N LYS A 320 -25.74 8.52 -3.32
CA LYS A 320 -24.88 9.53 -2.67
C LYS A 320 -24.43 10.63 -3.62
N ASP A 321 -25.06 10.72 -4.80
CA ASP A 321 -24.71 11.67 -5.86
C ASP A 321 -23.26 11.54 -6.35
N ILE A 322 -22.67 10.33 -6.24
CA ILE A 322 -21.31 10.03 -6.70
C ILE A 322 -21.36 9.42 -8.10
N LYS A 323 -20.60 10.00 -9.03
CA LYS A 323 -20.44 9.47 -10.38
C LYS A 323 -19.46 8.30 -10.40
N VAL A 324 -19.84 7.18 -10.99
CA VAL A 324 -18.94 6.04 -11.24
C VAL A 324 -18.56 5.96 -12.71
N ILE A 325 -17.27 5.82 -13.00
CA ILE A 325 -16.71 5.71 -14.34
C ILE A 325 -15.88 4.42 -14.44
N PHE A 326 -15.99 3.70 -15.55
CA PHE A 326 -15.06 2.65 -15.94
C PHE A 326 -14.30 3.09 -17.19
N SER A 327 -12.98 3.15 -17.13
CA SER A 327 -12.16 3.73 -18.21
C SER A 327 -10.85 2.98 -18.43
N LYS A 328 -10.06 3.48 -19.38
CA LYS A 328 -8.65 3.15 -19.60
C LYS A 328 -7.79 4.41 -19.59
N ARG A 329 -8.18 5.42 -18.82
CA ARG A 329 -7.43 6.68 -18.67
C ARG A 329 -6.11 6.39 -17.94
N ASN A 330 -5.04 7.12 -18.22
CA ASN A 330 -3.82 7.11 -17.42
C ASN A 330 -4.05 7.90 -16.11
N PRO A 331 -3.35 7.56 -15.02
CA PRO A 331 -3.65 8.06 -13.67
C PRO A 331 -3.77 9.58 -13.54
N ALA A 332 -2.83 10.32 -14.14
CA ALA A 332 -2.77 11.77 -14.06
C ALA A 332 -3.13 12.48 -15.36
N GLU A 333 -3.83 11.85 -16.31
CA GLU A 333 -4.39 12.63 -17.44
C GLU A 333 -5.20 13.83 -16.92
N LYS A 334 -5.21 14.92 -17.70
CA LYS A 334 -5.88 16.15 -17.28
C LYS A 334 -7.37 15.90 -17.07
N LEU A 335 -7.89 16.28 -15.90
CA LEU A 335 -9.33 16.24 -15.65
C LEU A 335 -10.02 17.37 -16.40
N ALA A 336 -11.25 17.13 -16.83
CA ALA A 336 -12.07 18.14 -17.49
C ALA A 336 -12.56 19.24 -16.53
N ASN A 337 -12.63 18.94 -15.23
CA ASN A 337 -13.09 19.86 -14.19
C ASN A 337 -11.93 20.19 -13.24
N ASP A 338 -11.53 21.47 -13.17
CA ASP A 338 -10.46 21.93 -12.30
C ASP A 338 -10.89 22.11 -10.83
N GLU A 339 -12.19 22.05 -10.54
CA GLU A 339 -12.75 22.08 -9.17
C GLU A 339 -12.64 20.73 -8.45
N GLU A 340 -12.32 19.66 -9.17
CA GLU A 340 -12.05 18.36 -8.58
C GLU A 340 -10.58 18.21 -8.17
N LEU A 341 -10.35 17.62 -7.00
CA LEU A 341 -9.04 17.16 -6.56
C LEU A 341 -8.83 15.75 -7.10
N LEU A 342 -7.82 15.56 -7.95
CA LEU A 342 -7.39 14.21 -8.33
C LEU A 342 -6.74 13.52 -7.12
N VAL A 343 -7.37 12.44 -6.65
CA VAL A 343 -6.83 11.53 -5.64
C VAL A 343 -6.64 10.17 -6.29
N LEU A 344 -5.40 9.77 -6.55
CA LEU A 344 -5.11 8.52 -7.25
C LEU A 344 -4.47 7.49 -6.33
N SER A 345 -4.95 6.24 -6.41
CA SER A 345 -4.27 5.09 -5.81
C SER A 345 -3.22 4.54 -6.78
N TYR A 346 -2.08 4.07 -6.27
CA TYR A 346 -1.18 3.17 -6.99
C TYR A 346 -1.02 1.86 -6.22
N ALA A 347 -0.84 0.76 -6.95
CA ALA A 347 -0.51 -0.53 -6.36
C ALA A 347 0.90 -0.43 -5.79
N TRP A 348 1.03 -0.75 -4.51
CA TRP A 348 2.31 -0.82 -3.78
C TRP A 348 2.49 -2.20 -3.16
N ASP A 349 3.70 -2.49 -2.71
CA ASP A 349 4.09 -3.71 -1.99
C ASP A 349 4.13 -3.50 -0.47
N GLY A 350 3.66 -4.52 0.27
CA GLY A 350 3.66 -4.53 1.74
C GLY A 350 5.06 -4.51 2.37
N ASN A 351 6.13 -4.78 1.60
CA ASN A 351 7.51 -4.86 2.07
C ASN A 351 8.51 -4.21 1.11
N ALA A 352 8.15 -3.16 0.37
CA ALA A 352 9.11 -2.39 -0.42
C ALA A 352 9.00 -0.90 -0.12
N PHE A 353 10.07 -0.15 -0.42
CA PHE A 353 9.97 1.29 -0.49
C PHE A 353 9.06 1.71 -1.66
N PRO A 354 8.50 2.91 -1.64
CA PRO A 354 7.68 3.42 -2.74
C PRO A 354 8.45 3.34 -4.06
N GLY A 355 7.81 2.78 -5.09
CA GLY A 355 8.42 2.57 -6.40
C GLY A 355 9.01 1.19 -6.62
N ASN A 356 9.27 0.41 -5.56
CA ASN A 356 9.75 -0.98 -5.61
C ASN A 356 10.83 -1.19 -6.69
N GLU A 357 10.51 -1.79 -7.84
CA GLU A 357 11.43 -2.08 -8.95
C GLU A 357 12.12 -0.82 -9.53
N TYR A 358 11.57 0.36 -9.27
CA TYR A 358 12.20 1.66 -9.51
C TYR A 358 13.63 1.72 -8.97
N TRP A 359 13.87 1.25 -7.74
CA TRP A 359 15.16 1.36 -7.09
C TRP A 359 16.27 0.50 -7.71
N GLU A 360 15.90 -0.46 -8.59
CA GLU A 360 16.87 -1.21 -9.38
C GLU A 360 16.88 -0.84 -10.87
N GLY A 361 16.25 0.28 -11.23
CA GLY A 361 16.24 0.82 -12.59
C GLY A 361 15.21 0.20 -13.52
N SER A 362 14.29 -0.62 -12.99
CA SER A 362 13.24 -1.25 -13.79
C SER A 362 11.99 -0.37 -13.82
N LEU A 363 12.03 0.65 -14.70
CA LEU A 363 11.10 1.78 -14.69
C LEU A 363 9.69 1.50 -15.26
N THR A 364 9.47 0.32 -15.86
CA THR A 364 8.21 -0.02 -16.56
C THR A 364 7.61 -1.36 -16.12
N ALA A 365 8.19 -1.99 -15.09
CA ALA A 365 7.82 -3.34 -14.67
C ALA A 365 6.37 -3.45 -14.19
N SER A 366 5.90 -2.46 -13.43
CA SER A 366 4.59 -2.51 -12.77
C SER A 366 4.01 -1.10 -12.55
N GLY A 367 2.95 -0.99 -11.74
CA GLY A 367 2.36 0.29 -11.36
C GLY A 367 3.25 1.08 -10.39
N ASP A 368 4.06 0.40 -9.58
CA ASP A 368 5.00 0.99 -8.63
C ASP A 368 6.03 1.93 -9.28
N PRO A 369 6.89 1.45 -10.22
CA PRO A 369 7.84 2.31 -10.86
C PRO A 369 7.17 3.34 -11.75
N ALA A 370 6.02 3.04 -12.35
CA ALA A 370 5.26 4.03 -13.12
C ALA A 370 4.81 5.21 -12.25
N ALA A 371 4.30 4.94 -11.05
CA ALA A 371 3.89 5.95 -10.06
C ALA A 371 5.09 6.73 -9.51
N ALA A 372 6.21 6.06 -9.23
CA ALA A 372 7.45 6.72 -8.83
C ALA A 372 7.97 7.63 -9.96
N CYS A 373 8.03 7.14 -11.18
CA CYS A 373 8.53 7.87 -12.33
C CYS A 373 7.72 9.13 -12.66
N MET A 374 6.40 9.08 -12.52
CA MET A 374 5.53 10.21 -12.85
C MET A 374 5.46 11.28 -11.76
N SER A 375 5.95 11.02 -10.53
CA SER A 375 5.65 11.86 -9.36
C SER A 375 6.78 11.93 -8.34
N THR A 376 6.60 12.77 -7.32
CA THR A 376 7.59 12.97 -6.25
C THR A 376 7.57 11.88 -5.16
N ILE A 377 6.80 10.79 -5.30
CA ILE A 377 6.64 9.79 -4.22
C ILE A 377 7.92 9.02 -3.89
N GLY A 378 8.85 8.87 -4.85
CA GLY A 378 10.13 8.19 -4.60
C GLY A 378 10.95 8.88 -3.49
N GLU A 379 10.66 10.15 -3.24
CA GLU A 379 11.29 10.96 -2.20
C GLU A 379 10.30 11.33 -1.08
N LEU A 380 9.07 11.75 -1.40
CA LEU A 380 8.09 12.18 -0.38
C LEU A 380 7.52 11.03 0.45
N HIS A 381 7.32 9.83 -0.12
CA HIS A 381 6.86 8.65 0.61
C HIS A 381 8.03 7.84 1.20
N ASN A 382 9.28 8.27 0.99
CA ASN A 382 10.46 7.56 1.45
C ASN A 382 10.86 8.02 2.86
N PRO A 383 10.82 7.15 3.88
CA PRO A 383 11.07 7.55 5.27
C PRO A 383 12.51 7.99 5.55
N VAL A 384 13.47 7.66 4.66
CA VAL A 384 14.86 8.11 4.77
C VAL A 384 15.00 9.58 4.35
N VAL A 385 14.18 10.01 3.38
CA VAL A 385 14.17 11.38 2.85
C VAL A 385 13.21 12.27 3.63
N ASN A 386 11.97 11.81 3.83
CA ASN A 386 10.91 12.50 4.55
C ASN A 386 10.58 11.76 5.86
N PRO A 387 10.90 12.30 7.05
CA PRO A 387 10.67 11.61 8.32
C PRO A 387 9.20 11.72 8.79
N PHE A 388 8.26 11.24 7.97
CA PHE A 388 6.82 11.34 8.24
C PHE A 388 6.27 10.22 9.13
N THR A 389 7.07 9.26 9.54
CA THR A 389 6.61 7.97 10.11
C THR A 389 5.93 8.04 11.48
N LYS A 390 5.91 9.23 12.10
CA LYS A 390 5.11 9.54 13.29
C LYS A 390 3.77 10.22 12.99
N ARG A 391 3.54 10.67 11.75
CA ARG A 391 2.28 11.24 11.26
C ARG A 391 1.35 10.11 10.81
N ILE A 392 0.61 9.56 11.77
CA ILE A 392 -0.32 8.45 11.54
C ILE A 392 -1.76 8.97 11.66
N THR A 393 -2.55 8.79 10.61
CA THR A 393 -3.98 9.09 10.57
C THR A 393 -4.79 7.81 10.60
N VAL A 394 -5.75 7.76 11.53
CA VAL A 394 -6.67 6.64 11.68
C VAL A 394 -7.96 7.00 10.96
N LEU A 395 -8.35 6.20 9.97
CA LEU A 395 -9.52 6.41 9.12
C LEU A 395 -10.66 5.50 9.57
N GLY A 396 -11.79 6.08 9.97
CA GLY A 396 -12.96 5.37 10.47
C GLY A 396 -14.26 5.94 9.92
N ARG A 397 -15.34 5.16 10.11
CA ARG A 397 -16.70 5.48 9.66
C ARG A 397 -17.29 6.72 10.32
#